data_AF-A0A176RXN0-F1
#
_entry.id   AF-A0A176RXN0-F1
#
_cell.length_a   1.000
_cell.length_b   1.000
_cell.length_c   1.000
_cell.angle_alpha   90.00
_cell.angle_beta   90.00
_cell.angle_gamma   90.00
#
_symmetry.space_group_name_H-M   'P 1'
#
loop_
_entity.id
_entity.type
_entity.pdbx_description
1 polymer ?
#
loop_
_entity_poly.entity_id
_entity_poly.type
_entity_poly.pdbx_seq_one_letter_code
_entity_poly.pdbx_strand_id
1 'polypeptide(L)'
;MLQEFARILNTSIRQEIDIPCRYDGKKFIAMLPNTNIDGAYVLAERIRGRCDRYAFSTRLGIPLKLTVSIGVAQNVNIAHNEFDDNLEFDHSFDILKKTPAMGISKEELIQRAEVMLEAAKQAGHNQVMAWW
;
A
#
# COMPACT_ATOMS: atom_id res chain seq x y z
N MET A 1 18.43 7.35 11.62
CA MET A 1 17.22 6.49 11.57
C MET A 1 16.12 7.01 10.64
N LEU A 2 15.29 8.00 10.99
CA LEU A 2 14.16 8.41 10.11
C LEU A 2 14.59 8.92 8.73
N GLN A 3 15.69 9.69 8.66
CA GLN A 3 16.27 10.14 7.39
C GLN A 3 16.80 8.96 6.54
N GLU A 4 17.33 7.93 7.18
CA GLU A 4 17.82 6.74 6.50
C GLU A 4 16.66 5.89 5.98
N PHE A 5 15.60 5.73 6.78
CA PHE A 5 14.38 5.08 6.31
C PHE A 5 13.76 5.84 5.12
N ALA A 6 13.66 7.17 5.21
CA ALA A 6 13.19 7.99 4.10
C ALA A 6 14.01 7.79 2.82
N ARG A 7 15.34 7.65 2.94
CA ARG A 7 16.22 7.32 1.81
C ARG A 7 15.95 5.92 1.25
N ILE A 8 15.76 4.91 2.10
CA ILE A 8 15.41 3.55 1.67
C ILE A 8 14.08 3.56 0.91
N LEU A 9 13.06 4.22 1.47
CA LEU A 9 11.75 4.36 0.84
C LEU A 9 11.88 5.06 -0.52
N ASN A 10 12.52 6.23 -0.55
CA ASN A 10 12.68 7.02 -1.78
C ASN A 10 13.44 6.23 -2.86
N THR A 11 14.51 5.52 -2.51
CA THR A 11 15.29 4.70 -3.47
C THR A 11 14.67 3.34 -3.78
N SER A 12 13.47 3.04 -3.26
CA SER A 12 12.74 1.80 -3.55
C SER A 12 11.56 2.00 -4.50
N ILE A 13 11.15 3.24 -4.75
CA ILE A 13 9.98 3.58 -5.57
C ILE A 13 10.39 4.17 -6.94
N ARG A 14 9.44 4.27 -7.88
CA ARG A 14 9.65 4.90 -9.19
C ARG A 14 9.63 6.42 -9.02
N GLN A 15 10.75 7.09 -9.31
CA GLN A 15 10.92 8.52 -9.03
C GLN A 15 9.95 9.43 -9.79
N GLU A 16 9.50 9.01 -10.97
CA GLU A 16 8.66 9.81 -11.87
C GLU A 16 7.19 9.86 -11.43
N ILE A 17 6.68 8.79 -10.78
CA ILE A 17 5.24 8.58 -10.58
C ILE A 17 4.83 8.18 -9.17
N ASP A 18 5.72 7.53 -8.41
CA ASP A 18 5.39 7.12 -7.05
C ASP A 18 5.71 8.27 -6.08
N ILE A 19 4.85 8.44 -5.07
CA ILE A 19 4.96 9.57 -4.14
C ILE A 19 5.23 9.03 -2.72
N PRO A 20 6.43 9.24 -2.16
CA PRO A 20 6.71 8.94 -0.77
C PRO A 20 6.28 10.12 0.12
N CYS A 21 5.66 9.83 1.25
CA CYS A 21 5.21 10.83 2.21
C CYS A 21 5.53 10.39 3.65
N ARG A 22 5.90 11.34 4.50
CA ARG A 22 5.88 11.17 5.96
C ARG A 22 4.55 11.70 6.46
N TYR A 23 3.68 10.80 6.88
CA TYR A 23 2.29 11.12 7.19
C TYR A 23 2.11 11.70 8.59
N ASP A 24 2.66 11.02 9.60
CA ASP A 24 2.55 11.46 10.99
C ASP A 24 3.68 10.85 11.81
N GLY A 25 4.46 11.67 12.53
CA GLY A 25 5.48 11.20 13.47
C GLY A 25 6.45 10.17 12.86
N LYS A 26 6.14 8.88 13.02
CA LYS A 26 6.91 7.74 12.51
C LYS A 26 6.23 6.95 11.37
N LYS A 27 5.03 7.34 10.94
CA LYS A 27 4.27 6.74 9.84
C LYS A 27 4.68 7.34 8.50
N PHE A 28 4.84 6.47 7.51
CA PHE A 28 5.13 6.83 6.13
C PHE A 28 4.12 6.17 5.20
N ILE A 29 3.86 6.82 4.08
CA ILE A 29 2.96 6.34 3.03
C ILE A 29 3.73 6.38 1.70
N ALA A 30 3.53 5.38 0.86
CA ALA A 30 3.89 5.43 -0.55
C ALA A 30 2.61 5.34 -1.39
N MET A 31 2.31 6.38 -2.17
CA MET A 31 1.22 6.35 -3.14
C MET A 31 1.77 5.82 -4.46
N LEU A 32 1.09 4.83 -5.03
CA LEU A 32 1.55 4.07 -6.20
C LEU A 32 0.52 4.15 -7.33
N PRO A 33 0.52 5.21 -8.15
CA PRO A 33 -0.36 5.29 -9.30
C PRO A 33 -0.19 4.09 -10.23
N ASN A 34 -1.27 3.68 -10.90
CA ASN A 34 -1.26 2.60 -11.89
C ASN A 34 -0.58 1.32 -11.39
N THR A 35 -0.82 0.95 -10.13
CA THR A 35 -0.25 -0.22 -9.48
C THR A 35 -1.36 -1.01 -8.83
N ASN A 36 -1.46 -2.29 -9.19
CA ASN A 36 -2.41 -3.21 -8.56
C ASN A 36 -1.88 -3.69 -7.20
N ILE A 37 -2.74 -4.37 -6.45
CA ILE A 37 -2.42 -4.86 -5.10
C ILE A 37 -1.20 -5.78 -5.09
N ASP A 38 -1.03 -6.65 -6.09
CA ASP A 38 0.14 -7.54 -6.21
C ASP A 38 1.44 -6.76 -6.39
N GLY A 39 1.45 -5.79 -7.31
CA GLY A 39 2.62 -4.94 -7.55
C GLY A 39 2.99 -4.11 -6.32
N ALA A 40 1.98 -3.61 -5.60
CA ALA A 40 2.16 -2.88 -4.36
C ALA A 40 2.70 -3.78 -3.23
N TYR A 41 2.21 -5.02 -3.13
CA TYR A 41 2.69 -6.01 -2.17
C TYR A 41 4.16 -6.39 -2.42
N VAL A 42 4.55 -6.64 -3.67
CA VAL A 42 5.94 -6.93 -4.04
C VAL A 42 6.87 -5.77 -3.68
N LEU A 43 6.46 -4.53 -3.93
CA LEU A 43 7.21 -3.34 -3.53
C LEU A 43 7.34 -3.23 -2.01
N ALA A 44 6.26 -3.49 -1.28
CA ALA A 44 6.25 -3.47 0.19
C ALA A 44 7.22 -4.51 0.77
N GLU A 45 7.19 -5.76 0.28
CA GLU A 45 8.13 -6.80 0.69
C GLU A 45 9.58 -6.43 0.39
N ARG A 46 9.83 -5.80 -0.77
CA ARG A 46 11.15 -5.27 -1.11
C ARG A 46 11.62 -4.21 -0.11
N ILE A 47 10.77 -3.25 0.25
CA ILE A 47 11.09 -2.21 1.24
C ILE A 47 11.35 -2.86 2.61
N ARG A 48 10.47 -3.77 3.04
CA ARG A 48 10.59 -4.49 4.31
C ARG A 48 11.93 -5.23 4.41
N GLY A 49 12.25 -6.04 3.40
CA GLY A 49 13.51 -6.79 3.35
C GLY A 49 14.76 -5.88 3.28
N ARG A 50 14.68 -4.73 2.59
CA ARG A 50 15.76 -3.74 2.60
C ARG A 50 15.99 -3.16 3.99
N CYS A 51 14.92 -2.82 4.72
CA CYS A 51 15.03 -2.32 6.09
C CYS A 51 15.61 -3.38 7.04
N ASP A 52 15.12 -4.62 6.97
CA ASP A 52 15.57 -5.73 7.83
C ASP A 52 17.08 -6.01 7.72
N ARG A 53 17.63 -5.82 6.51
CA ARG A 53 19.07 -5.98 6.24
C ARG A 53 19.90 -4.70 6.45
N TYR A 54 19.26 -3.55 6.65
CA TYR A 54 19.96 -2.27 6.75
C TYR A 54 20.44 -2.01 8.18
N ALA A 55 21.72 -1.68 8.33
CA ALA A 55 22.31 -1.27 9.60
C ALA A 55 22.06 0.22 9.82
N PHE A 56 21.08 0.56 10.65
CA PHE A 56 20.74 1.96 10.91
C PHE A 56 21.76 2.62 11.85
N SER A 57 22.20 3.81 11.46
CA SER A 57 23.17 4.58 12.25
C SER A 57 22.52 5.14 13.51
N THR A 58 23.23 5.01 14.64
CA THR A 58 22.86 5.65 15.92
C THR A 58 23.88 6.73 16.28
N ARG A 59 23.50 7.65 17.18
CA ARG A 59 24.40 8.70 17.67
C ARG A 59 25.62 8.15 18.43
N LEU A 60 25.51 6.93 18.96
CA LEU A 60 26.56 6.25 19.71
C LEU A 60 27.51 5.45 18.79
N GLY A 61 27.29 5.46 17.47
CA GLY A 61 28.09 4.71 16.51
C GLY A 61 27.80 3.19 16.46
N ILE A 62 26.96 2.69 17.36
CA ILE A 62 26.54 1.28 17.37
C ILE A 62 25.37 1.10 16.39
N PRO A 63 25.48 0.25 15.37
CA PRO A 63 24.39 0.05 14.42
C PRO A 63 23.17 -0.62 15.09
N LEU A 64 21.97 -0.15 14.75
CA LEU A 64 20.72 -0.71 15.21
C LEU A 64 20.00 -1.43 14.05
N LYS A 65 19.50 -2.64 14.30
CA LYS A 65 18.56 -3.29 13.37
C LYS A 65 17.16 -2.76 13.63
N LEU A 66 16.53 -2.25 12.57
CA LEU A 66 15.13 -1.84 12.59
C LEU A 66 14.38 -2.57 11.48
N THR A 67 13.18 -3.01 11.80
CA THR A 67 12.25 -3.60 10.85
C THR A 67 11.08 -2.65 10.63
N VAL A 68 10.29 -2.92 9.59
CA VAL A 68 9.07 -2.18 9.30
C VAL A 68 7.92 -3.16 9.14
N SER A 69 6.73 -2.74 9.57
CA SER A 69 5.46 -3.39 9.24
C SER A 69 4.78 -2.51 8.21
N ILE A 70 4.14 -3.10 7.21
CA ILE A 70 3.54 -2.37 6.09
C ILE A 70 2.14 -2.90 5.85
N GLY A 71 1.16 -2.00 5.80
CA GLY A 71 -0.17 -2.29 5.31
C GLY A 71 -0.33 -1.79 3.88
N VAL A 72 -0.97 -2.59 3.03
CA VAL A 72 -1.18 -2.30 1.61
C VAL A 72 -2.67 -2.34 1.31
N ALA A 73 -3.16 -1.38 0.52
CA ALA A 73 -4.51 -1.36 -0.01
C ALA A 73 -4.50 -0.79 -1.42
N GLN A 74 -5.51 -1.17 -2.21
CA GLN A 74 -5.70 -0.68 -3.58
C GLN A 74 -7.06 0.01 -3.70
N ASN A 75 -7.11 1.08 -4.49
CA ASN A 75 -8.39 1.59 -4.98
C ASN A 75 -8.84 0.73 -6.17
N VAL A 76 -9.76 -0.18 -5.92
CA VAL A 76 -10.40 -0.97 -6.98
C VAL A 76 -11.48 -0.10 -7.61
N ASN A 77 -11.21 0.37 -8.83
CA ASN A 77 -12.25 0.97 -9.64
C ASN A 77 -13.07 -0.18 -10.25
N ILE A 78 -14.31 -0.38 -9.79
CA ILE A 78 -15.25 -1.30 -10.45
C ILE A 78 -15.79 -0.60 -11.71
N ALA A 79 -14.90 -0.26 -12.65
CA ALA A 79 -15.29 0.23 -13.96
C ALA A 79 -15.30 -0.96 -14.91
N HIS A 80 -16.50 -1.46 -15.18
CA HIS A 80 -16.91 -2.32 -16.31
C HIS A 80 -15.79 -2.99 -17.11
N ASN A 81 -15.50 -4.25 -16.81
CA ASN A 81 -14.87 -5.25 -17.70
C ASN A 81 -14.96 -6.58 -16.92
N GLU A 82 -15.60 -7.67 -17.31
CA GLU A 82 -16.21 -8.13 -18.56
C GLU A 82 -17.50 -8.87 -18.14
N PHE A 83 -18.68 -8.34 -18.44
CA PHE A 83 -19.87 -9.19 -18.46
C PHE A 83 -20.12 -9.51 -19.92
N ASP A 84 -20.05 -10.81 -20.25
CA ASP A 84 -20.43 -11.34 -21.56
C ASP A 84 -21.80 -10.75 -21.95
N ASP A 85 -21.82 -9.91 -23.00
CA ASP A 85 -23.00 -9.22 -23.52
C ASP A 85 -24.11 -10.21 -23.96
N ASN A 86 -23.85 -11.53 -23.94
CA ASN A 86 -24.80 -12.58 -24.33
C ASN A 86 -25.53 -13.26 -23.16
N LEU A 87 -25.31 -12.87 -21.91
CA LEU A 87 -26.08 -13.40 -20.78
C LEU A 87 -27.39 -12.60 -20.61
N GLU A 88 -28.48 -13.12 -21.19
CA GLU A 88 -29.83 -12.65 -20.89
C GLU A 88 -30.17 -12.90 -19.42
N PHE A 89 -30.03 -11.86 -18.56
CA PHE A 89 -30.59 -11.89 -17.22
C PHE A 89 -31.30 -10.58 -16.85
N ASP A 90 -32.48 -10.82 -16.27
CA ASP A 90 -33.54 -9.96 -15.71
C ASP A 90 -33.27 -8.44 -15.56
N HIS A 91 -34.25 -7.66 -16.01
CA HIS A 91 -34.30 -6.19 -16.18
C HIS A 91 -34.09 -5.35 -14.89
N SER A 92 -33.70 -5.97 -13.78
CA SER A 92 -33.38 -5.30 -12.51
C SER A 92 -31.93 -4.79 -12.44
N PHE A 93 -31.04 -5.29 -13.31
CA PHE A 93 -29.60 -4.96 -13.28
C PHE A 93 -29.22 -3.65 -13.99
N ASP A 94 -30.16 -3.02 -14.70
CA ASP A 94 -29.94 -1.80 -15.48
C ASP A 94 -29.72 -0.56 -14.59
N ILE A 95 -30.15 -0.62 -13.32
CA ILE A 95 -29.94 0.44 -12.32
C ILE A 95 -28.47 0.47 -11.86
N LEU A 96 -27.79 -0.69 -11.81
CA LEU A 96 -26.36 -0.78 -11.46
C LEU A 96 -25.44 -0.26 -12.58
N LYS A 97 -25.87 -0.32 -13.85
CA LYS A 97 -25.09 0.16 -15.01
C LYS A 97 -24.94 1.69 -15.08
N LYS A 98 -25.78 2.47 -14.39
CA LYS A 98 -25.75 3.94 -14.40
C LYS A 98 -25.03 4.57 -13.21
N THR A 99 -24.58 3.77 -12.26
CA THR A 99 -23.85 4.29 -11.11
C THR A 99 -22.40 4.45 -11.54
N PRO A 100 -21.82 5.67 -11.55
CA PRO A 100 -20.41 5.81 -11.88
C PRO A 100 -19.62 4.89 -10.96
N ALA A 101 -18.68 4.16 -11.52
CA ALA A 101 -17.74 3.32 -10.79
C ALA A 101 -17.06 4.17 -9.71
N MET A 102 -17.63 4.16 -8.51
CA MET A 102 -17.25 5.08 -7.45
C MET A 102 -16.08 4.39 -6.75
N GLY A 103 -14.88 4.61 -7.28
CA GLY A 103 -13.65 4.24 -6.57
C GLY A 103 -13.73 4.73 -5.12
N ILE A 104 -13.09 4.01 -4.21
CA ILE A 104 -13.11 4.41 -2.79
C ILE A 104 -12.44 5.78 -2.61
N SER A 105 -12.92 6.53 -1.61
CA SER A 105 -12.31 7.82 -1.27
C SER A 105 -10.85 7.65 -0.85
N LYS A 106 -10.07 8.74 -0.90
CA LYS A 106 -8.67 8.71 -0.46
C LYS A 106 -8.57 8.35 1.02
N GLU A 107 -9.52 8.85 1.81
CA GLU A 107 -9.62 8.61 3.25
C GLU A 107 -9.86 7.13 3.53
N GLU A 108 -10.80 6.50 2.82
CA GLU A 108 -11.09 5.06 2.94
C GLU A 108 -9.88 4.20 2.51
N LEU A 109 -9.19 4.58 1.43
CA LEU A 109 -7.98 3.87 0.99
C LEU A 109 -6.87 3.91 2.05
N ILE A 110 -6.64 5.09 2.65
CA ILE A 110 -5.66 5.25 3.73
C ILE A 110 -6.09 4.44 4.95
N GLN A 111 -7.37 4.47 5.31
CA GLN A 111 -7.89 3.71 6.44
C GLN A 111 -7.69 2.20 6.26
N ARG A 112 -7.95 1.64 5.07
CA ARG A 112 -7.68 0.22 4.78
C ARG A 112 -6.21 -0.14 4.91
N ALA A 113 -5.32 0.69 4.37
CA ALA A 113 -3.88 0.49 4.52
C ALA A 113 -3.45 0.56 6.00
N GLU A 114 -4.05 1.45 6.79
CA GLU A 114 -3.79 1.55 8.22
C GLU A 114 -4.29 0.33 9.01
N VAL A 115 -5.49 -0.18 8.70
CA VAL A 115 -6.01 -1.42 9.32
C VAL A 115 -5.05 -2.58 9.05
N MET A 116 -4.56 -2.71 7.81
CA MET A 116 -3.57 -3.74 7.47
C MET A 116 -2.22 -3.53 8.18
N LEU A 117 -1.80 -2.27 8.36
CA LEU A 117 -0.59 -1.96 9.13
C LEU A 117 -0.73 -2.39 10.60
N GLU A 118 -1.88 -2.14 11.22
CA GLU A 118 -2.14 -2.58 12.60
C GLU A 118 -2.22 -4.10 12.69
N ALA A 119 -2.86 -4.77 11.74
CA ALA A 119 -2.88 -6.23 11.67
C ALA A 119 -1.46 -6.82 11.54
N ALA A 120 -0.60 -6.21 10.72
CA ALA A 120 0.81 -6.62 10.58
C ALA A 120 1.60 -6.47 11.90
N LYS A 121 1.28 -5.46 12.71
CA LYS A 121 1.89 -5.30 14.05
C LYS A 121 1.38 -6.37 15.01
N GLN A 122 0.06 -6.58 15.06
CA GLN A 122 -0.58 -7.57 15.94
C GLN A 122 -0.12 -8.99 15.65
N ALA A 123 0.19 -9.31 14.40
CA ALA A 123 0.72 -10.60 13.98
C ALA A 123 2.24 -10.77 14.22
N GLY A 124 2.91 -9.85 14.92
CA GLY A 124 4.31 -9.99 15.33
C GLY A 124 5.32 -9.06 14.63
N HIS A 125 4.85 -8.00 13.97
CA HIS A 125 5.69 -7.03 13.24
C HIS A 125 6.47 -7.64 12.06
N ASN A 126 7.37 -6.85 11.47
CA ASN A 126 8.25 -7.23 10.34
C ASN A 126 7.56 -8.04 9.23
N GLN A 127 6.38 -7.60 8.81
CA GLN A 127 5.58 -8.28 7.79
C GLN A 127 4.77 -7.28 6.97
N VAL A 128 4.32 -7.74 5.80
CA VAL A 128 3.40 -7.01 4.93
C VAL A 128 2.03 -7.67 4.99
N MET A 129 0.98 -6.89 5.24
CA MET A 129 -0.40 -7.32 5.08
C MET A 129 -1.08 -6.49 4.01
N ALA A 130 -1.90 -7.15 3.18
CA ALA A 130 -2.61 -6.53 2.08
C ALA A 130 -4.12 -6.72 2.23
N TRP A 131 -4.85 -5.66 1.88
CA TRP A 131 -6.29 -5.69 1.70
C TRP A 131 -6.60 -6.16 0.28
N TRP A 132 -6.93 -7.45 0.14
CA TRP A 132 -7.30 -8.10 -1.12
C TRP A 132 -8.74 -7.80 -1.52
#